data_AF-A0A8J5MQW8-F1
#
_entry.id   AF-A0A8J5MQW8-F1
#
_cell.length_a   1.000
_cell.length_b   1.000
_cell.length_c   1.000
_cell.angle_alpha   90.00
_cell.angle_beta   90.00
_cell.angle_gamma   90.00
#
_symmetry.space_group_name_H-M   'P 1'
#
loop_
_entity.id
_entity.type
_entity.pdbx_description
1 polymer ?
#
loop_
_entity_poly.entity_id
_entity_poly.type
_entity_poly.pdbx_seq_one_letter_code
_entity_poly.pdbx_strand_id
1 'polypeptide(L)'
;MSDIDNMGDAHDQPFALRHSSLTEKKQLYDQKVKVHSAKMGANPFSGSFKNTPKTTLSRDDPNYGKPVTGSKSERRGKNAARHINAEVVFLCDMIYQEGHAYEDGTAVISFGDLFQRRDDDVPIALVKPIQEIRDELHKDQEFEVGVCHKADSR
;
A
#
# COMPACT_ATOMS: atom_id res chain seq x y z
N MET A 1 -22.57 -56.81 0.49
CA MET A 1 -23.71 -56.13 1.10
C MET A 1 -23.22 -54.74 1.48
N SER A 2 -23.23 -53.70 0.63
CA SER A 2 -24.40 -53.00 0.04
C SER A 2 -25.51 -52.77 1.07
N ASP A 3 -26.03 -51.58 1.36
CA ASP A 3 -25.87 -50.19 0.89
C ASP A 3 -26.56 -49.26 1.92
N ILE A 4 -26.51 -47.94 1.69
CA ILE A 4 -27.46 -46.88 2.09
C ILE A 4 -26.97 -45.90 3.17
N ASP A 5 -26.25 -44.89 2.67
CA ASP A 5 -26.56 -43.45 2.74
C ASP A 5 -27.26 -42.90 4.00
N ASN A 6 -26.55 -42.02 4.72
CA ASN A 6 -27.19 -40.91 5.41
C ASN A 6 -26.49 -39.60 5.04
N MET A 7 -27.08 -38.90 4.08
CA MET A 7 -26.82 -37.52 3.71
C MET A 7 -27.26 -36.58 4.85
N GLY A 8 -26.41 -35.60 5.15
CA GLY A 8 -26.82 -34.31 5.70
C GLY A 8 -26.95 -34.23 7.23
N ASP A 9 -26.00 -33.56 7.87
CA ASP A 9 -26.28 -32.20 8.33
C ASP A 9 -24.97 -31.48 8.67
N ALA A 10 -24.49 -30.66 7.73
CA ALA A 10 -23.51 -29.64 8.02
C ALA A 10 -24.23 -28.51 8.74
N HIS A 11 -24.54 -28.69 10.03
CA HIS A 11 -24.98 -27.61 10.89
C HIS A 11 -23.81 -26.66 11.11
N ASP A 12 -23.72 -25.71 10.18
CA ASP A 12 -23.71 -24.27 10.45
C ASP A 12 -23.10 -23.93 11.82
N GLN A 13 -21.78 -23.81 11.84
CA GLN A 13 -21.07 -23.18 12.94
C GLN A 13 -21.66 -21.76 13.07
N PRO A 14 -22.37 -21.41 14.16
CA PRO A 14 -22.85 -20.05 14.28
C PRO A 14 -21.64 -19.13 14.28
N PHE A 15 -21.61 -18.20 13.32
CA PHE A 15 -20.67 -17.09 13.27
C PHE A 15 -20.89 -16.24 14.52
N ALA A 16 -20.34 -16.70 15.65
CA ALA A 16 -20.38 -15.97 16.90
C ALA A 16 -19.59 -14.69 16.67
N LEU A 17 -20.29 -13.56 16.61
CA LEU A 17 -19.66 -12.25 16.71
C LEU A 17 -18.84 -12.24 18.01
N ARG A 18 -17.53 -12.47 17.89
CA ARG A 18 -16.60 -12.35 18.99
C ARG A 18 -16.46 -10.88 19.33
N HIS A 19 -17.36 -10.39 20.16
CA HIS A 19 -17.16 -9.12 20.84
C HIS A 19 -15.96 -9.29 21.78
N SER A 20 -14.91 -8.48 21.59
CA SER A 20 -13.77 -8.47 22.50
C SER A 20 -14.24 -8.23 23.93
N SER A 21 -13.70 -9.02 24.85
CA SER A 21 -14.11 -8.97 26.25
C SER A 21 -13.85 -7.56 26.82
N LEU A 22 -14.66 -7.13 27.79
CA LEU A 22 -14.43 -5.85 28.47
C LEU A 22 -13.01 -5.77 29.06
N THR A 23 -12.48 -6.91 29.49
CA THR A 23 -11.10 -7.07 29.97
C THR A 23 -10.08 -6.74 28.87
N GLU A 24 -10.24 -7.29 27.66
CA GLU A 24 -9.38 -6.96 26.50
C GLU A 24 -9.45 -5.48 26.15
N LYS A 25 -10.64 -4.89 26.12
CA LYS A 25 -10.82 -3.46 25.83
C LYS A 25 -10.14 -2.56 26.87
N LYS A 26 -10.24 -2.92 28.15
CA LYS A 26 -9.55 -2.23 29.24
C LYS A 26 -8.03 -2.32 29.09
N GLN A 27 -7.50 -3.50 28.79
CA GLN A 27 -6.06 -3.70 28.57
C GLN A 27 -5.56 -2.86 27.40
N LEU A 28 -6.30 -2.81 26.29
CA LEU A 28 -5.97 -1.96 25.13
C LEU A 28 -5.97 -0.47 25.49
N TYR A 29 -6.95 -0.02 26.28
CA TYR A 29 -7.01 1.36 26.77
C TYR A 29 -5.78 1.69 27.62
N ASP A 30 -5.49 0.88 28.63
CA ASP A 30 -4.35 1.08 29.53
C ASP A 30 -3.02 1.08 28.77
N GLN A 31 -2.87 0.20 27.77
CA GLN A 31 -1.71 0.17 26.87
C GLN A 31 -1.61 1.47 26.05
N LYS A 32 -2.72 1.92 25.48
CA LYS A 32 -2.76 3.15 24.67
C LYS A 32 -2.44 4.39 25.51
N VAL A 33 -2.91 4.44 26.76
CA VAL A 33 -2.57 5.50 27.73
C VAL A 33 -1.07 5.52 28.01
N LYS A 34 -0.43 4.37 28.26
CA LYS A 34 1.03 4.28 28.49
C LYS A 34 1.83 4.78 27.29
N VAL A 35 1.51 4.32 26.08
CA VAL A 35 2.18 4.74 24.84
C VAL A 35 1.99 6.24 24.59
N HIS A 36 0.77 6.74 24.80
CA HIS A 36 0.47 8.15 24.65
C HIS A 36 1.24 9.01 25.66
N SER A 37 1.27 8.61 26.93
CA SER A 37 2.01 9.31 27.98
C SER A 37 3.50 9.45 27.64
N ALA A 38 4.13 8.37 27.13
CA ALA A 38 5.52 8.40 26.69
C ALA A 38 5.74 9.36 25.50
N LYS A 39 4.86 9.29 24.49
CA LYS A 39 4.93 10.17 23.31
C LYS A 39 4.72 11.64 23.65
N MET A 40 3.81 11.96 24.57
CA MET A 40 3.59 13.32 25.03
C MET A 40 4.80 13.83 25.82
N GLY A 41 5.38 13.01 26.69
CA GLY A 41 6.57 13.38 27.46
C GLY A 41 7.75 13.87 26.62
N ALA A 42 7.91 13.35 25.39
CA ALA A 42 8.96 13.74 24.45
C ALA A 42 8.52 14.83 23.43
N ASN A 43 7.24 15.20 23.40
CA ASN A 43 6.72 16.19 22.47
C ASN A 43 6.81 17.60 23.08
N PRO A 44 7.60 18.54 22.50
CA PRO A 44 7.77 19.89 23.02
C PRO A 44 6.50 20.75 22.98
N PHE A 45 5.45 20.31 22.27
CA PHE A 45 4.16 20.99 22.20
C PHE A 45 3.12 20.43 23.17
N SER A 46 3.50 19.52 24.08
CA SER A 46 2.58 18.98 25.09
C SER A 46 2.80 19.61 26.46
N GLY A 47 1.73 19.73 27.26
CA GLY A 47 1.82 20.25 28.64
C GLY A 47 2.61 19.36 29.61
N SER A 48 2.94 18.12 29.22
CA SER A 48 3.71 17.16 30.02
C SER A 48 5.14 16.97 29.51
N PHE A 49 5.63 17.88 28.66
CA PHE A 49 6.97 17.79 28.09
C PHE A 49 8.04 17.80 29.17
N LYS A 50 8.84 16.74 29.22
CA LYS A 50 10.09 16.69 29.97
C LYS A 50 11.18 17.01 28.97
N ASN A 51 12.15 17.83 29.32
CA ASN A 51 13.21 18.28 28.42
C ASN A 51 14.10 17.09 27.99
N THR A 52 13.61 16.25 27.08
CA THR A 52 14.21 15.00 26.64
C THR A 52 15.26 15.27 25.56
N PRO A 53 16.34 14.46 25.49
CA PRO A 53 17.34 14.62 24.46
C PRO A 53 16.70 14.54 23.08
N LYS A 54 17.03 15.52 22.23
CA LYS A 54 16.55 15.60 20.85
C LYS A 54 17.03 14.36 20.10
N THR A 55 16.12 13.63 19.45
CA THR A 55 16.50 12.61 18.47
C THR A 55 17.14 13.34 17.29
N THR A 56 18.47 13.44 17.28
CA THR A 56 19.20 14.07 16.18
C THR A 56 19.17 13.11 15.02
N LEU A 57 18.52 13.52 13.93
CA LEU A 57 18.54 12.75 12.69
C LEU A 57 19.97 12.81 12.13
N SER A 58 20.61 11.66 11.99
CA SER A 58 21.92 11.56 11.33
C SER A 58 21.71 11.30 9.85
N ARG A 59 22.48 12.00 9.01
CA ARG A 59 22.49 11.76 7.55
C ARG A 59 23.04 10.38 7.21
N ASP A 60 23.94 9.86 8.03
CA ASP A 60 24.63 8.59 7.80
C ASP A 60 23.80 7.37 8.27
N ASP A 61 22.60 7.58 8.81
CA ASP A 61 21.69 6.50 9.16
C ASP A 61 21.16 5.82 7.89
N PRO A 62 21.33 4.49 7.72
CA PRO A 62 20.77 3.74 6.59
C PRO A 62 19.23 3.85 6.45
N ASN A 63 18.55 4.21 7.53
CA ASN A 63 17.11 4.44 7.59
C ASN A 63 16.73 5.92 7.50
N TYR A 64 17.68 6.83 7.26
CA TYR A 64 17.40 8.24 7.04
C TYR A 64 16.46 8.43 5.83
N GLY A 65 15.45 9.27 5.99
CA GLY A 65 14.44 9.52 4.96
C GLY A 65 13.46 8.37 4.72
N LYS A 66 13.57 7.25 5.44
CA LYS A 66 12.63 6.13 5.36
C LYS A 66 11.62 6.20 6.51
N PRO A 67 10.34 5.84 6.26
CA PRO A 67 9.39 5.70 7.33
C PRO A 67 9.81 4.54 8.26
N VAL A 68 9.46 4.65 9.54
CA VAL A 68 9.70 3.57 10.50
C VAL A 68 9.04 2.28 10.01
N THR A 69 9.78 1.17 10.03
CA THR A 69 9.29 -0.15 9.63
C THR A 69 8.08 -0.56 10.47
N GLY A 70 7.05 -1.12 9.83
CA GLY A 70 5.75 -1.45 10.41
C GLY A 70 4.84 -0.25 10.67
N SER A 71 5.28 0.98 10.38
CA SER A 71 4.47 2.17 10.67
C SER A 71 3.34 2.38 9.66
N LYS A 72 2.34 3.17 10.06
CA LYS A 72 1.28 3.61 9.14
C LYS A 72 1.84 4.40 7.95
N SER A 73 2.94 5.14 8.14
CA SER A 73 3.54 5.93 7.07
C SER A 73 4.20 5.04 6.03
N GLU A 74 4.88 3.97 6.45
CA GLU A 74 5.43 2.96 5.52
C GLU A 74 4.31 2.32 4.69
N ARG A 75 3.24 1.86 5.35
CA ARG A 75 2.11 1.23 4.66
C ARG A 75 1.43 2.17 3.66
N ARG A 76 1.26 3.45 4.01
CA ARG A 76 0.74 4.46 3.07
C ARG A 76 1.68 4.66 1.88
N GLY A 77 3.00 4.70 2.12
CA GLY A 77 4.00 4.81 1.06
C GLY A 77 3.92 3.66 0.06
N LYS A 78 3.91 2.41 0.55
CA LYS A 78 3.77 1.21 -0.29
C LYS A 78 2.48 1.22 -1.10
N ASN A 79 1.35 1.56 -0.47
CA ASN A 79 0.07 1.63 -1.16
C ASN A 79 0.04 2.71 -2.25
N ALA A 80 0.61 3.88 -1.97
CA ALA A 80 0.67 4.97 -2.94
C ALA A 80 1.58 4.61 -4.12
N ALA A 81 2.73 4.00 -3.87
CA ALA A 81 3.63 3.51 -4.91
C ALA A 81 2.93 2.51 -5.84
N ARG A 82 2.27 1.50 -5.28
CA ARG A 82 1.50 0.53 -6.07
C ARG A 82 0.42 1.19 -6.92
N HIS A 83 -0.30 2.16 -6.37
CA HIS A 83 -1.34 2.87 -7.11
C HIS A 83 -0.75 3.67 -8.28
N ILE A 84 0.30 4.45 -8.03
CA ILE A 84 0.97 5.25 -9.06
C ILE A 84 1.54 4.35 -10.15
N ASN A 85 2.22 3.25 -9.79
CA ASN A 85 2.80 2.34 -10.78
C ASN A 85 1.73 1.69 -11.66
N ALA A 86 0.57 1.34 -11.11
CA ALA A 86 -0.53 0.80 -11.91
C ALA A 86 -1.05 1.83 -12.94
N GLU A 87 -1.19 3.09 -12.55
CA GLU A 87 -1.58 4.17 -13.47
C GLU A 87 -0.51 4.42 -14.55
N VAL A 88 0.78 4.32 -14.19
CA VAL A 88 1.89 4.43 -15.15
C VAL A 88 1.86 3.29 -16.16
N VAL A 89 1.65 2.04 -15.71
CA VAL A 89 1.50 0.88 -16.62
C VAL A 89 0.31 1.09 -17.55
N PHE A 90 -0.83 1.53 -17.04
CA PHE A 90 -2.01 1.81 -17.84
C PHE A 90 -1.74 2.85 -18.94
N LEU A 91 -1.04 3.94 -18.59
CA LEU A 91 -0.62 4.95 -19.56
C LEU A 91 0.30 4.34 -20.64
N CYS A 92 1.30 3.54 -20.25
CA CYS A 92 2.19 2.88 -21.21
C CYS A 92 1.44 1.91 -22.13
N ASP A 93 0.45 1.19 -21.59
CA ASP A 93 -0.41 0.30 -22.38
C ASP A 93 -1.25 1.09 -23.39
N MET A 94 -1.81 2.23 -23.00
CA MET A 94 -2.55 3.11 -23.91
C MET A 94 -1.63 3.65 -25.03
N ILE A 95 -0.41 4.10 -24.69
CA ILE A 95 0.58 4.54 -25.69
C ILE A 95 0.90 3.41 -26.67
N TYR A 96 1.05 2.18 -26.18
CA TYR A 96 1.36 1.02 -27.03
C TYR A 96 0.20 0.62 -27.94
N GLN A 97 -1.05 0.73 -27.47
CA GLN A 97 -2.25 0.32 -28.22
C GLN A 97 -2.67 1.35 -29.26
N GLU A 98 -2.63 2.64 -28.91
CA GLU A 98 -3.11 3.73 -29.77
C GLU A 98 -1.99 4.38 -30.59
N GLY A 99 -0.73 4.16 -30.21
CA GLY A 99 0.45 4.68 -30.91
C GLY A 99 0.99 3.76 -32.00
N HIS A 100 2.15 4.14 -32.53
CA HIS A 100 2.92 3.33 -33.47
C HIS A 100 3.88 2.42 -32.72
N ALA A 101 3.62 1.11 -32.73
CA ALA A 101 4.50 0.10 -32.18
C ALA A 101 5.62 -0.27 -33.16
N TYR A 102 6.82 -0.51 -32.63
CA TYR A 102 8.00 -0.94 -33.37
C TYR A 102 8.27 -2.44 -33.16
N GLU A 103 9.12 -3.02 -34.03
CA GLU A 103 9.49 -4.44 -33.97
C GLU A 103 10.24 -4.83 -32.69
N ASP A 104 10.91 -3.87 -32.06
CA ASP A 104 11.62 -4.05 -30.79
C ASP A 104 10.69 -4.08 -29.55
N GLY A 105 9.40 -3.85 -29.75
CA GLY A 105 8.38 -3.82 -28.69
C GLY A 105 8.23 -2.47 -27.99
N THR A 106 8.93 -1.43 -28.43
CA THR A 106 8.70 -0.03 -28.03
C THR A 106 7.53 0.57 -28.83
N ALA A 107 7.02 1.73 -28.39
CA ALA A 107 5.97 2.45 -29.11
C ALA A 107 6.13 3.96 -28.97
N VAL A 108 5.60 4.70 -29.94
CA VAL A 108 5.55 6.17 -29.92
C VAL A 108 4.12 6.65 -30.21
N ILE A 109 3.68 7.68 -29.51
CA ILE A 109 2.42 8.40 -29.78
C ILE A 109 2.71 9.91 -29.80
N SER A 110 1.94 10.69 -30.55
CA SER A 110 2.01 12.15 -30.44
C SER A 110 1.31 12.63 -29.17
N PHE A 111 1.75 13.75 -28.60
CA PHE A 111 1.06 14.39 -27.48
C PHE A 111 -0.39 14.74 -27.85
N GLY A 112 -0.61 15.16 -29.11
CA GLY A 112 -1.91 15.54 -29.63
C GLY A 112 -2.90 14.39 -29.66
N ASP A 113 -2.47 13.20 -30.08
CA ASP A 113 -3.32 12.00 -30.08
C ASP A 113 -3.63 11.54 -28.66
N LEU A 114 -2.63 11.58 -27.76
CA LEU A 114 -2.79 11.15 -26.37
C LEU A 114 -3.70 12.07 -25.54
N PHE A 115 -3.64 13.38 -25.75
CA PHE A 115 -4.38 14.39 -24.97
C PHE A 115 -5.47 15.13 -25.77
N GLN A 116 -5.81 14.65 -26.97
CA GLN A 116 -6.82 15.25 -27.85
C GLN A 116 -6.52 16.72 -28.22
N ARG A 117 -5.24 17.10 -28.28
CA ARG A 117 -4.78 18.44 -28.69
C ARG A 117 -4.32 18.39 -30.14
N ARG A 118 -5.22 18.81 -31.03
CA ARG A 118 -5.15 18.62 -32.49
C ARG A 118 -3.92 19.19 -33.23
N ASP A 119 -3.04 19.93 -32.55
CA ASP A 119 -1.89 20.63 -33.17
C ASP A 119 -0.56 20.38 -32.43
N ASP A 120 -0.44 19.28 -31.67
CA ASP A 120 0.75 18.98 -30.86
C ASP A 120 1.44 17.67 -31.30
N ASP A 121 2.37 17.79 -32.26
CA ASP A 121 3.12 16.66 -32.83
C ASP A 121 4.31 16.21 -31.96
N VAL A 122 4.38 16.65 -30.69
CA VAL A 122 5.49 16.27 -29.80
C VAL A 122 5.47 14.77 -29.54
N PRO A 123 6.53 14.01 -29.90
CA PRO A 123 6.55 12.57 -29.74
C PRO A 123 6.75 12.18 -28.28
N ILE A 124 5.96 11.22 -27.83
CA ILE A 124 6.07 10.55 -26.54
C ILE A 124 6.39 9.08 -26.83
N ALA A 125 7.62 8.65 -26.50
CA ALA A 125 8.10 7.31 -26.78
C ALA A 125 8.30 6.50 -25.50
N LEU A 126 7.96 5.21 -25.56
CA LEU A 126 8.36 4.24 -24.56
C LEU A 126 9.85 3.94 -24.73
N VAL A 127 10.64 4.26 -23.70
CA VAL A 127 12.10 4.03 -23.69
C VAL A 127 12.49 2.56 -23.53
N LYS A 128 11.51 1.70 -23.26
CA LYS A 128 11.65 0.26 -23.04
C LYS A 128 10.48 -0.47 -23.71
N PRO A 129 10.67 -1.75 -24.09
CA PRO A 129 9.57 -2.56 -24.60
C PRO A 129 8.44 -2.66 -23.57
N ILE A 130 7.19 -2.70 -24.04
CA ILE A 130 6.02 -2.70 -23.14
C ILE A 130 6.03 -3.87 -22.14
N GLN A 131 6.58 -5.02 -22.55
CA GLN A 131 6.69 -6.18 -21.67
C GLN A 131 7.69 -5.97 -20.52
N GLU A 132 8.84 -5.34 -20.79
CA GLU A 132 9.83 -5.02 -19.76
C GLU A 132 9.27 -4.03 -18.73
N ILE A 133 8.52 -3.02 -19.19
CA ILE A 133 7.87 -2.03 -18.31
C ILE A 133 6.87 -2.71 -17.36
N ARG A 134 6.02 -3.59 -17.89
CA ARG A 134 5.07 -4.36 -17.09
C ARG A 134 5.78 -5.21 -16.05
N ASP A 135 6.83 -5.92 -16.44
CA ASP A 135 7.58 -6.78 -15.53
C ASP A 135 8.27 -5.98 -14.42
N GLU A 136 8.78 -4.78 -14.70
CA GLU A 136 9.41 -3.91 -13.70
C GLU A 136 8.40 -3.32 -12.73
N LEU A 137 7.30 -2.77 -13.22
CA LEU A 137 6.32 -2.06 -12.40
C LEU A 137 5.34 -2.99 -11.67
N HIS A 138 5.22 -4.26 -12.11
CA HIS A 138 4.47 -5.29 -11.39
C HIS A 138 5.28 -5.95 -10.26
N LYS A 139 6.63 -5.88 -10.26
CA LYS A 139 7.46 -6.41 -9.14
C LYS A 139 7.14 -5.74 -7.80
N ASP A 140 6.67 -4.50 -7.83
CA ASP A 140 6.25 -3.77 -6.63
C ASP A 140 4.91 -4.26 -6.04
N GLN A 141 4.26 -5.26 -6.64
CA GLN A 141 3.07 -5.91 -6.07
C GLN A 141 3.39 -7.01 -5.04
N GLU A 142 4.60 -7.57 -5.01
CA GLU A 142 4.94 -8.62 -4.04
C GLU A 142 5.59 -8.04 -2.76
N PHE A 143 4.80 -7.83 -1.70
CA PHE A 143 4.86 -8.63 -0.47
C PHE A 143 4.02 -8.08 0.69
N GLU A 144 3.57 -9.05 1.49
CA GLU A 144 2.71 -9.06 2.67
C GLU A 144 1.49 -8.13 2.59
N VAL A 145 0.32 -8.77 2.47
CA VAL A 145 -0.85 -8.36 3.24
C VAL A 145 -0.44 -8.42 4.71
N GLY A 146 0.35 -7.43 5.15
CA GLY A 146 0.56 -7.15 6.55
C GLY A 146 -0.84 -6.92 7.05
N VAL A 147 -1.35 -7.89 7.80
CA VAL A 147 -2.66 -7.89 8.41
C VAL A 147 -2.86 -6.47 8.90
N CYS A 148 -3.72 -5.72 8.21
CA CYS A 148 -4.20 -4.52 8.81
C CYS A 148 -4.87 -5.06 10.07
N HIS A 149 -4.26 -4.84 11.23
CA HIS A 149 -5.02 -4.80 12.44
C HIS A 149 -6.10 -3.80 12.10
N LYS A 150 -7.29 -4.31 11.76
CA LYS A 150 -8.44 -3.47 11.49
C LYS A 150 -8.44 -2.50 12.66
N ALA A 151 -8.61 -1.21 12.37
CA ALA A 151 -9.30 -0.42 13.37
C ALA A 151 -10.67 -1.09 13.43
N ASP A 152 -10.83 -2.07 14.34
CA ASP A 152 -12.03 -2.86 14.47
C ASP A 152 -13.17 -1.87 14.68
N SER A 153 -13.92 -1.67 13.59
CA SER A 153 -15.18 -0.96 13.57
C SER A 153 -16.22 -2.06 13.59
N ARG A 154 -16.59 -2.45 14.81
CA ARG A 154 -17.89 -2.96 15.31
C ARG A 154 -17.67 -3.95 16.44
#